data_AF-A0A5C7XMJ3-F1
#
_entry.id   AF-A0A5C7XMJ3-F1
#
_cell.length_a   1.000
_cell.length_b   1.000
_cell.length_c   1.000
_cell.angle_alpha   90.00
_cell.angle_beta   90.00
_cell.angle_gamma   90.00
#
_symmetry.space_group_name_H-M   'P 1'
#
loop_
_entity.id
_entity.type
_entity.pdbx_description
1 polymer ?
#
loop_
_entity_poly.entity_id
_entity_poly.type
_entity_poly.pdbx_seq_one_letter_code
_entity_poly.pdbx_strand_id
1 'polypeptide(L)'
;MAGKPLSRSLKLIADMHFAALKALSEAKGGQLRKSDLLAEIENRVELDEWARTTYETTGQVRWRSLFAFASVGLVKGGYVTKSRGVWTITEEGRAAVAGLFDGVAFIAEVHRRYANWKAAQTQSLHQTPVDATAMQDVEDQLEAPDERMARTLKSAHDALAAELIETIKQCDAAFFEKLVVALLLKMGYGGSRQEAGRAVGRSGDNGIDGIINEDRLGLDAIYLQAKRWEGSVGEGEIRDFKGALDAKGAHKGVFITTGRFTNSAIEAASKSRSYRIVLIDGARLADLMIEHDLGVAVTATYQLKRIDSDFFSED
;
A
#
# COMPACT_ATOMS: atom_id res chain seq x y z
N MET A 1 -28.45 -14.49 -16.03
CA MET A 1 -27.95 -13.71 -14.88
C MET A 1 -26.82 -12.85 -15.41
N ALA A 2 -26.92 -11.52 -15.32
CA ALA A 2 -25.85 -10.64 -15.77
C ALA A 2 -24.65 -10.82 -14.83
N GLY A 3 -23.49 -11.23 -15.37
CA GLY A 3 -22.26 -11.38 -14.60
C GLY A 3 -21.83 -10.05 -13.97
N LYS A 4 -21.18 -10.12 -12.81
CA LYS A 4 -20.59 -8.96 -12.12
C LYS A 4 -19.70 -8.18 -13.12
N PRO A 5 -19.74 -6.84 -13.15
CA PRO A 5 -18.89 -6.04 -14.03
C PRO A 5 -17.40 -6.27 -13.70
N LEU A 6 -16.53 -6.17 -14.71
CA LEU A 6 -15.09 -6.26 -14.53
C LEU A 6 -14.58 -5.18 -13.57
N SER A 7 -13.57 -5.52 -12.78
CA SER A 7 -12.78 -4.55 -12.02
C SER A 7 -12.14 -3.52 -12.97
N ARG A 8 -11.76 -2.35 -12.44
CA ARG A 8 -11.12 -1.29 -13.25
C ARG A 8 -9.87 -1.80 -13.98
N SER A 9 -8.99 -2.51 -13.25
CA SER A 9 -7.78 -3.11 -13.82
C SER A 9 -8.10 -4.14 -14.90
N LEU A 10 -9.17 -4.90 -14.71
CA LEU A 10 -9.59 -5.91 -15.67
C LEU A 10 -10.15 -5.39 -16.95
N LYS A 11 -10.96 -4.34 -16.86
CA LYS A 11 -11.43 -3.62 -18.03
C LYS A 11 -10.23 -3.10 -18.82
N LEU A 12 -9.28 -2.45 -18.16
CA LEU A 12 -8.07 -1.95 -18.80
C LEU A 12 -7.23 -3.08 -19.44
N ILE A 13 -7.05 -4.21 -18.76
CA ILE A 13 -6.34 -5.38 -19.31
C ILE A 13 -7.06 -5.92 -20.56
N ALA A 14 -8.39 -6.05 -20.51
CA ALA A 14 -9.20 -6.47 -21.66
C ALA A 14 -8.97 -5.55 -22.86
N ASP A 15 -9.09 -4.24 -22.64
CA ASP A 15 -8.95 -3.22 -23.67
C ASP A 15 -7.52 -3.23 -24.26
N MET A 16 -6.48 -3.31 -23.42
CA MET A 16 -5.09 -3.39 -23.86
C MET A 16 -4.77 -4.67 -24.63
N HIS A 17 -5.28 -5.82 -24.19
CA HIS A 17 -5.09 -7.08 -24.90
C HIS A 17 -5.77 -7.06 -26.26
N PHE A 18 -7.01 -6.59 -26.33
CA PHE A 18 -7.73 -6.47 -27.59
C PHE A 18 -7.03 -5.50 -28.54
N ALA A 19 -6.61 -4.33 -28.05
CA ALA A 19 -5.84 -3.35 -28.82
C ALA A 19 -4.52 -3.93 -29.34
N ALA A 20 -3.79 -4.70 -28.50
CA ALA A 20 -2.55 -5.36 -28.89
C ALA A 20 -2.77 -6.38 -30.03
N LEU A 21 -3.79 -7.24 -29.91
CA LEU A 21 -4.13 -8.20 -30.96
C LEU A 21 -4.60 -7.50 -32.24
N LYS A 22 -5.39 -6.43 -32.11
CA LYS A 22 -5.86 -5.66 -33.27
C LYS A 22 -4.71 -5.01 -34.02
N ALA A 23 -3.80 -4.36 -33.29
CA ALA A 23 -2.59 -3.77 -33.85
C ALA A 23 -1.71 -4.80 -34.57
N LEU A 24 -1.49 -5.96 -33.96
CA LEU A 24 -0.76 -7.05 -34.61
C LEU A 24 -1.48 -7.59 -35.84
N SER A 25 -2.82 -7.68 -35.83
CA SER A 25 -3.60 -8.17 -36.98
C SER A 25 -3.52 -7.25 -38.21
N GLU A 26 -3.29 -5.96 -37.98
CA GLU A 26 -3.18 -4.93 -39.02
C GLU A 26 -1.73 -4.68 -39.45
N ALA A 27 -0.76 -5.09 -38.63
CA ALA A 27 0.66 -4.94 -38.91
C ALA A 27 1.12 -5.84 -40.07
N LYS A 28 2.08 -5.33 -40.86
CA LYS A 28 2.68 -6.09 -41.96
C LYS A 28 3.32 -7.38 -41.42
N GLY A 29 2.87 -8.53 -41.93
CA GLY A 29 3.36 -9.84 -41.50
C GLY A 29 2.84 -10.29 -40.13
N GLY A 30 1.92 -9.55 -39.51
CA GLY A 30 1.36 -9.92 -38.21
C GLY A 30 2.30 -9.68 -37.02
N GLN A 31 3.29 -8.79 -37.18
CA GLN A 31 4.43 -8.66 -36.28
C GLN A 31 4.70 -7.21 -35.85
N LEU A 32 5.04 -7.02 -34.57
CA LEU A 32 5.51 -5.74 -34.02
C LEU A 32 6.62 -5.95 -32.99
N ARG A 33 7.57 -5.01 -32.91
CA ARG A 33 8.50 -4.95 -31.76
C ARG A 33 7.76 -4.50 -30.52
N LYS A 34 8.28 -4.84 -29.33
CA LYS A 34 7.69 -4.43 -28.05
C LYS A 34 7.42 -2.92 -27.96
N SER A 35 8.35 -2.07 -28.40
CA SER A 35 8.19 -0.61 -28.40
C SER A 35 6.97 -0.17 -29.21
N ASP A 36 6.86 -0.71 -30.42
CA ASP A 36 5.83 -0.32 -31.38
C ASP A 36 4.46 -0.85 -30.96
N LEU A 37 4.43 -2.07 -30.41
CA LEU A 37 3.21 -2.65 -29.84
C LEU A 37 2.69 -1.81 -28.65
N LEU A 38 3.58 -1.35 -27.77
CA LEU A 38 3.18 -0.49 -26.65
C LEU A 38 2.67 0.88 -27.15
N ALA A 39 3.28 1.46 -28.18
CA ALA A 39 2.80 2.69 -28.79
C ALA A 39 1.41 2.51 -29.43
N GLU A 40 1.19 1.39 -30.13
CA GLU A 40 -0.13 1.06 -30.71
C GLU A 40 -1.21 0.89 -29.64
N ILE A 41 -0.89 0.25 -28.50
CA ILE A 41 -1.83 0.13 -27.38
C ILE A 41 -2.17 1.51 -26.81
N GLU A 42 -1.16 2.35 -26.58
CA GLU A 42 -1.34 3.70 -26.04
C GLU A 42 -2.18 4.59 -26.98
N ASN A 43 -2.12 4.37 -28.30
CA ASN A 43 -2.93 5.09 -29.28
C ASN A 43 -4.38 4.58 -29.38
N ARG A 44 -4.65 3.34 -28.99
CA ARG A 44 -5.95 2.67 -29.20
C ARG A 44 -6.79 2.56 -27.92
N VAL A 45 -6.17 2.64 -26.75
CA VAL A 45 -6.84 2.49 -25.45
C VAL A 45 -6.93 3.83 -24.75
N GLU A 46 -8.10 4.14 -24.20
CA GLU A 46 -8.27 5.32 -23.36
C GLU A 46 -7.58 5.10 -22.01
N LEU A 47 -6.40 5.71 -21.84
CA LEU A 47 -5.59 5.64 -20.63
C LEU A 47 -5.85 6.88 -19.76
N ASP A 48 -6.71 6.72 -18.75
CA ASP A 48 -7.01 7.75 -17.76
C ASP A 48 -5.84 8.03 -16.79
N GLU A 49 -6.00 9.01 -15.91
CA GLU A 49 -4.97 9.42 -14.93
C GLU A 49 -4.50 8.26 -14.05
N TRP A 50 -5.42 7.36 -13.69
CA TRP A 50 -5.09 6.16 -12.93
C TRP A 50 -4.23 5.20 -13.77
N ALA A 51 -4.60 4.90 -15.01
CA ALA A 51 -3.78 4.05 -15.88
C ALA A 51 -2.37 4.63 -16.11
N ARG A 52 -2.25 5.96 -16.10
CA ARG A 52 -0.99 6.72 -16.32
C ARG A 52 -0.17 6.99 -15.06
N THR A 53 -0.65 6.61 -13.87
CA THR A 53 0.10 6.81 -12.62
C THR A 53 1.42 6.02 -12.64
N THR A 54 2.51 6.63 -12.20
CA THR A 54 3.80 5.97 -12.01
C THR A 54 3.89 5.37 -10.61
N TYR A 55 4.27 4.10 -10.48
CA TYR A 55 4.57 3.52 -9.18
C TYR A 55 5.86 4.11 -8.62
N GLU A 56 5.80 4.67 -7.41
CA GLU A 56 6.95 5.29 -6.74
C GLU A 56 8.09 4.28 -6.50
N THR A 57 7.76 3.01 -6.26
CA THR A 57 8.72 1.95 -5.96
C THR A 57 9.51 1.47 -7.18
N THR A 58 8.91 1.48 -8.37
CA THR A 58 9.50 0.89 -9.58
C THR A 58 9.80 1.90 -10.68
N GLY A 59 9.25 3.12 -10.59
CA GLY A 59 9.32 4.14 -11.64
C GLY A 59 8.53 3.78 -12.90
N GLN A 60 7.77 2.69 -12.90
CA GLN A 60 7.00 2.23 -14.07
C GLN A 60 5.58 2.80 -14.08
N VAL A 61 5.08 3.08 -15.28
CA VAL A 61 3.69 3.52 -15.50
C VAL A 61 2.75 2.32 -15.36
N ARG A 62 1.68 2.47 -14.56
CA ARG A 62 0.73 1.40 -14.18
C ARG A 62 0.26 0.55 -15.36
N TRP A 63 -0.25 1.17 -16.43
CA TRP A 63 -0.76 0.41 -17.58
C TRP A 63 0.32 -0.46 -18.24
N ARG A 64 1.59 0.00 -18.26
CA ARG A 64 2.72 -0.76 -18.82
C ARG A 64 3.04 -1.97 -17.96
N SER A 65 3.01 -1.82 -16.64
CA SER A 65 3.20 -2.94 -15.71
C SER A 65 2.07 -3.96 -15.82
N LEU A 66 0.81 -3.49 -15.85
CA LEU A 66 -0.37 -4.33 -16.03
C LEU A 66 -0.31 -5.11 -17.34
N PHE A 67 -0.01 -4.44 -18.47
CA PHE A 67 0.13 -5.11 -19.75
C PHE A 67 1.30 -6.10 -19.75
N ALA A 68 2.46 -5.73 -19.22
CA ALA A 68 3.63 -6.61 -19.17
C ALA A 68 3.32 -7.91 -18.43
N PHE A 69 2.59 -7.83 -17.32
CA PHE A 69 2.18 -9.02 -16.56
C PHE A 69 1.07 -9.81 -17.28
N ALA A 70 -0.04 -9.15 -17.63
CA ALA A 70 -1.21 -9.80 -18.20
C ALA A 70 -0.94 -10.41 -19.59
N SER A 71 0.00 -9.85 -20.35
CA SER A 71 0.39 -10.35 -21.66
C SER A 71 0.94 -11.79 -21.65
N VAL A 72 1.36 -12.30 -20.49
CA VAL A 72 1.68 -13.73 -20.32
C VAL A 72 0.47 -14.61 -20.68
N GLY A 73 -0.75 -14.18 -20.31
CA GLY A 73 -1.98 -14.85 -20.68
C GLY A 73 -2.19 -14.91 -22.20
N LEU A 74 -1.86 -13.85 -22.93
CA LEU A 74 -1.92 -13.87 -24.40
C LEU A 74 -0.93 -14.86 -25.02
N VAL A 75 0.30 -14.88 -24.50
CA VAL A 75 1.36 -15.78 -25.00
C VAL A 75 1.02 -17.24 -24.69
N LYS A 76 0.70 -17.55 -23.43
CA LYS A 76 0.43 -18.92 -22.98
C LYS A 76 -0.94 -19.43 -23.40
N GLY A 77 -1.90 -18.53 -23.63
CA GLY A 77 -3.18 -18.83 -24.26
C GLY A 77 -3.13 -19.04 -25.77
N GLY A 78 -1.94 -18.86 -26.38
CA GLY A 78 -1.71 -19.16 -27.80
C GLY A 78 -2.25 -18.11 -28.77
N TYR A 79 -2.52 -16.88 -28.30
CA TYR A 79 -2.97 -15.78 -29.18
C TYR A 79 -1.80 -15.09 -29.89
N VAL A 80 -0.63 -15.11 -29.27
CA VAL A 80 0.59 -14.50 -29.78
C VAL A 80 1.79 -15.37 -29.44
N THR A 81 2.84 -15.28 -30.26
CA THR A 81 4.17 -15.77 -29.92
C THR A 81 5.11 -14.60 -29.71
N LYS A 82 6.14 -14.80 -28.88
CA LYS A 82 7.16 -13.80 -28.58
C LYS A 82 8.54 -14.43 -28.80
N SER A 83 9.30 -13.86 -29.74
CA SER A 83 10.68 -14.27 -30.02
C SER A 83 11.55 -13.03 -30.13
N ARG A 84 12.66 -12.98 -29.36
CA ARG A 84 13.62 -11.86 -29.36
C ARG A 84 12.98 -10.45 -29.34
N GLY A 85 11.96 -10.28 -28.50
CA GLY A 85 11.26 -8.99 -28.36
C GLY A 85 10.27 -8.63 -29.47
N VAL A 86 10.12 -9.49 -30.49
CA VAL A 86 9.12 -9.38 -31.55
C VAL A 86 7.89 -10.21 -31.15
N TRP A 87 6.72 -9.58 -31.21
CA TRP A 87 5.42 -10.20 -30.99
C TRP A 87 4.82 -10.56 -32.33
N THR A 88 4.29 -11.77 -32.46
CA THR A 88 3.64 -12.26 -33.68
C THR A 88 2.25 -12.79 -33.33
N ILE A 89 1.22 -12.35 -34.05
CA ILE A 89 -0.15 -12.85 -33.85
C ILE A 89 -0.36 -14.21 -34.52
N THR A 90 -1.01 -15.12 -33.80
CA THR A 90 -1.40 -16.45 -34.28
C THR A 90 -2.75 -16.41 -34.99
N GLU A 91 -3.21 -17.55 -35.50
CA GLU A 91 -4.55 -17.64 -36.08
C GLU A 91 -5.64 -17.48 -35.02
N GLU A 92 -5.42 -18.03 -33.83
CA GLU A 92 -6.30 -17.84 -32.68
C GLU A 92 -6.36 -16.38 -32.24
N GLY A 93 -5.23 -15.67 -32.30
CA GLY A 93 -5.15 -14.22 -32.09
C GLY A 93 -6.01 -13.44 -33.08
N ARG A 94 -5.92 -13.77 -34.38
CA ARG A 94 -6.71 -13.14 -35.44
C ARG A 94 -8.21 -13.41 -35.26
N ALA A 95 -8.58 -14.66 -34.96
CA ALA A 95 -9.97 -15.03 -34.72
C ALA A 95 -10.58 -14.25 -33.54
N ALA A 96 -9.79 -14.00 -32.49
CA ALA A 96 -10.25 -13.28 -31.30
C ALA A 96 -10.60 -11.80 -31.54
N VAL A 97 -10.11 -11.20 -32.63
CA VAL A 97 -10.36 -9.78 -32.98
C VAL A 97 -11.20 -9.60 -34.26
N ALA A 98 -11.75 -10.69 -34.79
CA ALA A 98 -12.58 -10.67 -36.00
C ALA A 98 -14.04 -10.23 -35.73
N GLY A 99 -14.52 -10.37 -34.48
CA GLY A 99 -15.89 -10.06 -34.07
C GLY A 99 -16.02 -8.80 -33.21
N LEU A 100 -17.23 -8.57 -32.69
CA LEU A 100 -17.50 -7.53 -31.69
C LEU A 100 -16.74 -7.84 -30.39
N PHE A 101 -16.12 -6.81 -29.83
CA PHE A 101 -15.36 -6.95 -28.59
C PHE A 101 -16.29 -7.00 -27.38
N ASP A 102 -16.32 -8.16 -26.73
CA ASP A 102 -16.87 -8.34 -25.39
C ASP A 102 -15.69 -8.56 -24.42
N GLY A 103 -15.31 -7.50 -23.70
CA GLY A 103 -14.17 -7.55 -22.77
C GLY A 103 -14.33 -8.59 -21.66
N VAL A 104 -15.57 -8.87 -21.21
CA VAL A 104 -15.83 -9.85 -20.15
C VAL A 104 -15.58 -11.26 -20.67
N ALA A 105 -16.18 -11.60 -21.81
CA ALA A 105 -16.01 -12.90 -22.44
C ALA A 105 -14.56 -13.14 -22.89
N PHE A 106 -13.92 -12.11 -23.45
CA PHE A 106 -12.55 -12.16 -23.92
C PHE A 106 -11.57 -12.50 -22.77
N ILE A 107 -11.66 -11.79 -21.66
CA ILE A 107 -10.76 -12.02 -20.51
C ILE A 107 -11.03 -13.37 -19.84
N ALA A 108 -12.30 -13.78 -19.72
CA ALA A 108 -12.63 -15.11 -19.21
C ALA A 108 -11.98 -16.23 -20.06
N GLU A 109 -12.00 -16.09 -21.39
CA GLU A 109 -11.38 -17.06 -22.30
C GLU A 109 -9.85 -17.05 -22.22
N VAL A 110 -9.21 -15.88 -22.10
CA VAL A 110 -7.76 -15.77 -21.89
C VAL A 110 -7.33 -16.55 -20.64
N HIS A 111 -8.07 -16.44 -19.53
CA HIS A 111 -7.77 -17.21 -18.31
C HIS A 111 -8.03 -18.68 -18.47
N ARG A 112 -9.13 -19.07 -19.09
CA ARG A 112 -9.44 -20.48 -19.32
C ARG A 112 -8.28 -21.15 -20.07
N ARG A 113 -7.75 -20.49 -21.10
CA ARG A 113 -6.59 -20.98 -21.86
C ARG A 113 -5.30 -20.98 -21.05
N TYR A 114 -5.03 -19.93 -20.27
CA TYR A 114 -3.88 -19.89 -19.37
C TYR A 114 -3.93 -21.00 -18.32
N ALA A 115 -5.09 -21.22 -17.70
CA ALA A 115 -5.33 -22.28 -16.72
C ALA A 115 -5.12 -23.66 -17.34
N ASN A 116 -5.60 -23.89 -18.56
CA ASN A 116 -5.34 -25.14 -19.29
C ASN A 116 -3.84 -25.35 -19.57
N TRP A 117 -3.12 -24.29 -19.99
CA TRP A 117 -1.67 -24.35 -20.18
C TRP A 117 -0.94 -24.67 -18.86
N LYS A 118 -1.34 -24.01 -17.76
CA LYS A 118 -0.78 -24.25 -16.43
C LYS A 118 -1.09 -25.67 -15.94
N ALA A 119 -2.32 -26.15 -16.11
CA ALA A 119 -2.72 -27.51 -15.74
C ALA A 119 -1.97 -28.56 -16.57
N ALA A 120 -1.71 -28.31 -17.86
CA ALA A 120 -0.90 -29.19 -18.70
C ALA A 120 0.58 -29.21 -18.26
N GLN A 121 1.11 -28.13 -17.67
CA GLN A 121 2.43 -28.14 -17.02
C GLN A 121 2.42 -28.85 -15.67
N THR A 122 1.33 -28.71 -14.90
CA THR A 122 1.19 -29.26 -13.54
C THR A 122 0.61 -30.67 -13.51
N GLN A 123 0.11 -31.25 -14.61
CA GLN A 123 -0.29 -32.66 -14.68
C GLN A 123 0.89 -33.65 -14.55
N SER A 124 2.10 -33.16 -14.32
CA SER A 124 3.20 -33.92 -13.68
C SER A 124 3.06 -34.07 -12.15
N LEU A 125 2.17 -33.33 -11.46
CA LEU A 125 1.98 -33.30 -10.00
C LEU A 125 0.54 -32.86 -9.60
N HIS A 126 -0.40 -33.81 -9.62
CA HIS A 126 -1.69 -33.87 -8.86
C HIS A 126 -2.83 -32.85 -9.14
N GLN A 127 -4.06 -33.39 -9.13
CA GLN A 127 -5.34 -32.73 -9.45
C GLN A 127 -6.21 -32.56 -8.20
N THR A 128 -6.86 -31.40 -8.04
CA THR A 128 -8.00 -31.23 -7.13
C THR A 128 -9.08 -30.38 -7.83
N PRO A 129 -10.39 -30.65 -7.64
CA PRO A 129 -11.48 -29.96 -8.35
C PRO A 129 -11.77 -28.59 -7.72
N VAL A 130 -12.22 -27.64 -8.54
CA VAL A 130 -12.54 -26.26 -8.13
C VAL A 130 -14.07 -26.10 -8.06
N ASP A 131 -14.58 -25.60 -6.92
CA ASP A 131 -16.01 -25.36 -6.68
C ASP A 131 -16.28 -23.87 -6.34
N ALA A 132 -17.39 -23.34 -6.87
CA ALA A 132 -18.17 -22.12 -6.60
C ALA A 132 -17.60 -20.82 -5.93
N THR A 133 -16.29 -20.57 -5.87
CA THR A 133 -15.67 -19.26 -5.46
C THR A 133 -15.11 -18.43 -6.62
N ALA A 134 -15.43 -18.86 -7.85
CA ALA A 134 -14.78 -18.51 -9.11
C ALA A 134 -14.81 -17.04 -9.58
N MET A 135 -15.38 -16.08 -8.84
CA MET A 135 -15.34 -14.66 -9.25
C MET A 135 -14.39 -13.81 -8.41
N GLN A 136 -14.28 -14.07 -7.10
CA GLN A 136 -13.25 -13.42 -6.25
C GLN A 136 -11.86 -13.99 -6.54
N ASP A 137 -11.75 -15.31 -6.75
CA ASP A 137 -10.50 -15.94 -7.16
C ASP A 137 -10.00 -15.47 -8.53
N VAL A 138 -10.93 -15.16 -9.44
CA VAL A 138 -10.60 -14.65 -10.77
C VAL A 138 -10.09 -13.22 -10.64
N GLU A 139 -10.78 -12.35 -9.90
CA GLU A 139 -10.38 -10.94 -9.65
C GLU A 139 -9.02 -10.84 -8.92
N ASP A 140 -8.76 -11.70 -7.94
CA ASP A 140 -7.45 -11.80 -7.28
C ASP A 140 -6.38 -12.48 -8.14
N GLN A 141 -6.72 -13.31 -9.13
CA GLN A 141 -5.71 -13.83 -10.08
C GLN A 141 -5.30 -12.80 -11.15
N LEU A 142 -6.00 -11.66 -11.19
CA LEU A 142 -6.02 -10.74 -12.32
C LEU A 142 -5.36 -9.40 -12.09
N GLU A 143 -5.22 -9.03 -10.84
CA GLU A 143 -4.45 -7.87 -10.46
C GLU A 143 -2.95 -8.21 -10.52
N ALA A 144 -2.12 -7.22 -10.87
CA ALA A 144 -0.68 -7.44 -10.93
C ALA A 144 -0.14 -7.89 -9.55
N PRO A 145 0.86 -8.79 -9.50
CA PRO A 145 1.31 -9.39 -8.24
C PRO A 145 1.77 -8.36 -7.20
N ASP A 146 2.34 -7.25 -7.64
CA ASP A 146 2.78 -6.14 -6.81
C ASP A 146 1.60 -5.39 -6.18
N GLU A 147 0.54 -5.11 -6.94
CA GLU A 147 -0.68 -4.50 -6.42
C GLU A 147 -1.40 -5.42 -5.42
N ARG A 148 -1.47 -6.73 -5.73
CA ARG A 148 -2.02 -7.73 -4.81
C ARG A 148 -1.24 -7.81 -3.52
N MET A 149 0.08 -7.93 -3.63
CA MET A 149 0.98 -7.96 -2.47
C MET A 149 0.86 -6.68 -1.64
N ALA A 150 0.78 -5.50 -2.29
CA ALA A 150 0.60 -4.23 -1.62
C ALA A 150 -0.74 -4.17 -0.86
N ARG A 151 -1.85 -4.63 -1.47
CA ARG A 151 -3.14 -4.74 -0.78
C ARG A 151 -3.05 -5.69 0.41
N THR A 152 -2.53 -6.90 0.22
CA THR A 152 -2.40 -7.88 1.31
C THR A 152 -1.54 -7.34 2.44
N LEU A 153 -0.41 -6.70 2.12
CA LEU A 153 0.47 -6.08 3.12
C LEU A 153 -0.24 -4.94 3.86
N LYS A 154 -0.97 -4.08 3.15
CA LYS A 154 -1.77 -3.01 3.77
C LYS A 154 -2.84 -3.57 4.70
N SER A 155 -3.57 -4.61 4.28
CA SER A 155 -4.58 -5.24 5.14
C SER A 155 -3.95 -5.90 6.38
N ALA A 156 -2.80 -6.54 6.24
CA ALA A 156 -2.05 -7.09 7.37
C ALA A 156 -1.54 -5.99 8.31
N HIS A 157 -1.08 -4.87 7.75
CA HIS A 157 -0.67 -3.69 8.50
C HIS A 157 -1.83 -3.09 9.29
N ASP A 158 -2.97 -2.84 8.64
CA ASP A 158 -4.16 -2.27 9.27
C ASP A 158 -4.67 -3.18 10.43
N ALA A 159 -4.61 -4.50 10.24
CA ALA A 159 -4.97 -5.48 11.28
C ALA A 159 -3.99 -5.47 12.47
N LEU A 160 -2.68 -5.44 12.21
CA LEU A 160 -1.66 -5.33 13.24
C LEU A 160 -1.78 -4.03 14.03
N ALA A 161 -2.03 -2.90 13.34
CA ALA A 161 -2.21 -1.61 13.98
C ALA A 161 -3.39 -1.61 14.96
N ALA A 162 -4.51 -2.24 14.57
CA ALA A 162 -5.67 -2.40 15.46
C ALA A 162 -5.35 -3.29 16.67
N GLU A 163 -4.67 -4.42 16.47
CA GLU A 163 -4.25 -5.33 17.55
C GLU A 163 -3.30 -4.64 18.55
N LEU A 164 -2.35 -3.84 18.06
CA LEU A 164 -1.44 -3.05 18.90
C LEU A 164 -2.20 -2.09 19.82
N ILE A 165 -3.16 -1.34 19.30
CA ILE A 165 -3.92 -0.39 20.12
C ILE A 165 -4.75 -1.09 21.19
N GLU A 166 -5.43 -2.19 20.84
CA GLU A 166 -6.18 -2.97 21.82
C GLU A 166 -5.27 -3.58 22.89
N THR A 167 -4.06 -4.00 22.52
CA THR A 167 -3.06 -4.47 23.48
C THR A 167 -2.61 -3.36 24.42
N ILE A 168 -2.29 -2.17 23.90
CA ILE A 168 -1.84 -1.02 24.70
C ILE A 168 -2.93 -0.56 25.68
N LYS A 169 -4.19 -0.58 25.26
CA LYS A 169 -5.34 -0.24 26.13
C LYS A 169 -5.46 -1.17 27.33
N GLN A 170 -4.98 -2.41 27.23
CA GLN A 170 -4.97 -3.38 28.34
C GLN A 170 -3.80 -3.17 29.31
N CYS A 171 -2.75 -2.43 28.91
CA CYS A 171 -1.63 -2.10 29.79
C CYS A 171 -2.00 -1.03 30.83
N ASP A 172 -1.20 -0.92 31.89
CA ASP A 172 -1.36 0.17 32.87
C ASP A 172 -0.92 1.53 32.30
N ALA A 173 -1.36 2.62 32.96
CA ALA A 173 -1.07 3.99 32.51
C ALA A 173 0.43 4.29 32.52
N ALA A 174 1.15 3.83 33.54
CA ALA A 174 2.59 4.07 33.68
C ALA A 174 3.40 3.38 32.56
N PHE A 175 2.94 2.21 32.08
CA PHE A 175 3.50 1.56 30.91
C PHE A 175 3.25 2.39 29.66
N PHE A 176 2.05 2.92 29.47
CA PHE A 176 1.72 3.75 28.32
C PHE A 176 2.58 5.03 28.24
N GLU A 177 2.79 5.70 29.37
CA GLU A 177 3.68 6.87 29.46
C GLU A 177 5.11 6.51 29.01
N LYS A 178 5.65 5.38 29.51
CA LYS A 178 6.97 4.88 29.12
C LYS A 178 7.04 4.50 27.64
N LEU A 179 5.99 3.88 27.11
CA LEU A 179 5.90 3.46 25.71
C LEU A 179 5.97 4.69 24.79
N VAL A 180 5.22 5.74 25.10
CA VAL A 180 5.24 6.99 24.33
C VAL A 180 6.62 7.61 24.33
N VAL A 181 7.29 7.70 25.49
CA VAL A 181 8.67 8.22 25.55
C VAL A 181 9.61 7.35 24.71
N ALA A 182 9.50 6.02 24.81
CA ALA A 182 10.31 5.09 24.02
C ALA A 182 10.09 5.27 22.51
N LEU A 183 8.85 5.52 22.08
CA LEU A 183 8.53 5.80 20.68
C LEU A 183 9.24 7.06 20.18
N LEU A 184 9.10 8.19 20.87
CA LEU A 184 9.75 9.43 20.46
C LEU A 184 11.28 9.28 20.42
N LEU A 185 11.89 8.59 21.38
CA LEU A 185 13.33 8.29 21.35
C LEU A 185 13.71 7.45 20.11
N LYS A 186 12.88 6.44 19.76
CA LYS A 186 13.13 5.58 18.60
C LYS A 186 12.91 6.29 17.25
N MET A 187 12.07 7.32 17.24
CA MET A 187 11.91 8.27 16.14
C MET A 187 13.09 9.24 16.00
N GLY A 188 14.01 9.26 16.98
CA GLY A 188 15.22 10.09 16.96
C GLY A 188 15.13 11.39 17.77
N TYR A 189 14.04 11.64 18.49
CA TYR A 189 13.98 12.75 19.45
C TYR A 189 14.83 12.42 20.70
N GLY A 190 15.30 13.42 21.45
CA GLY A 190 16.19 13.25 22.60
C GLY A 190 17.69 13.35 22.28
N GLY A 191 18.12 13.19 21.03
CA GLY A 191 19.54 13.28 20.70
C GLY A 191 20.39 12.13 21.27
N SER A 192 21.72 12.33 21.40
CA SER A 192 22.71 11.24 21.53
C SER A 192 22.93 10.68 22.94
N ARG A 193 22.20 11.13 23.96
CA ARG A 193 22.42 10.71 25.36
C ARG A 193 21.20 9.96 25.86
N GLN A 194 21.44 8.80 26.48
CA GLN A 194 20.44 8.03 27.23
C GLN A 194 19.70 8.88 28.31
N GLU A 195 20.26 10.03 28.70
CA GLU A 195 19.69 10.97 29.67
C GLU A 195 18.61 11.92 29.09
N ALA A 196 18.36 11.92 27.79
CA ALA A 196 17.45 12.87 27.15
C ALA A 196 15.97 12.49 27.23
N GLY A 197 15.68 11.21 27.52
CA GLY A 197 14.40 10.81 28.05
C GLY A 197 14.43 10.93 29.56
N ARG A 198 14.34 12.14 30.11
CA ARG A 198 13.96 12.30 31.53
C ARG A 198 12.48 11.95 31.68
N ALA A 199 12.13 10.68 31.47
CA ALA A 199 10.97 10.07 32.09
C ALA A 199 11.33 9.97 33.58
N VAL A 200 10.59 10.52 34.53
CA VAL A 200 9.14 10.42 34.72
C VAL A 200 8.74 11.67 35.50
N GLY A 201 7.71 12.38 35.04
CA GLY A 201 7.07 13.41 35.87
C GLY A 201 6.67 12.79 37.20
N ARG A 202 7.06 13.41 38.33
CA ARG A 202 6.50 13.00 39.62
C ARG A 202 4.98 13.15 39.54
N SER A 203 4.20 12.16 39.99
CA SER A 203 2.76 12.30 40.12
C SER A 203 2.41 13.64 40.76
N GLY A 204 1.57 14.44 40.11
CA GLY A 204 1.21 15.80 40.54
C GLY A 204 1.74 16.95 39.66
N ASP A 205 2.21 16.66 38.44
CA ASP A 205 2.78 17.65 37.54
C ASP A 205 1.77 18.63 36.88
N ASN A 206 0.46 18.40 36.98
CA ASN A 206 -0.61 19.10 36.22
C ASN A 206 -0.75 18.65 34.75
N GLY A 207 -0.40 17.40 34.42
CA GLY A 207 -0.74 16.79 33.12
C GLY A 207 0.40 16.65 32.11
N ILE A 208 1.67 16.85 32.50
CA ILE A 208 2.83 16.44 31.70
C ILE A 208 3.33 15.09 32.19
N ASP A 209 3.37 14.13 31.27
CA ASP A 209 3.78 12.75 31.53
C ASP A 209 5.26 12.51 31.14
N GLY A 210 5.81 13.35 30.26
CA GLY A 210 7.22 13.26 29.86
C GLY A 210 7.78 14.55 29.26
N ILE A 211 9.10 14.69 29.28
CA ILE A 211 9.82 15.79 28.63
C ILE A 211 10.97 15.19 27.82
N ILE A 212 11.06 15.58 26.55
CA ILE A 212 12.12 15.15 25.62
C ILE A 212 12.77 16.38 25.00
N ASN A 213 14.09 16.44 25.03
CA ASN A 213 14.83 17.52 24.37
C ASN A 213 14.93 17.24 22.86
N GLU A 214 14.62 18.23 22.03
CA GLU A 214 14.76 18.16 20.58
C GLU A 214 16.24 18.21 20.17
N ASP A 215 17.06 18.97 20.93
CA ASP A 215 18.48 19.17 20.66
C ASP A 215 19.38 18.65 21.79
N ARG A 216 20.67 18.48 21.48
CA ARG A 216 21.66 17.91 22.40
C ARG A 216 22.02 18.83 23.58
N LEU A 217 21.81 20.14 23.45
CA LEU A 217 22.06 21.13 24.50
C LEU A 217 20.84 21.30 25.41
N GLY A 218 19.66 20.83 24.99
CA GLY A 218 18.41 20.91 25.76
C GLY A 218 17.84 22.32 25.81
N LEU A 219 18.04 23.10 24.77
CA LEU A 219 17.48 24.45 24.63
C LEU A 219 16.02 24.39 24.19
N ASP A 220 15.70 23.39 23.37
CA ASP A 220 14.35 23.11 22.90
C ASP A 220 13.84 21.82 23.54
N ALA A 221 12.84 21.95 24.41
CA ALA A 221 12.16 20.83 25.06
C ALA A 221 10.75 20.64 24.50
N ILE A 222 10.38 19.37 24.30
CA ILE A 222 9.07 18.90 23.87
C ILE A 222 8.40 18.21 25.05
N TYR A 223 7.23 18.72 25.43
CA TYR A 223 6.46 18.22 26.56
C TYR A 223 5.42 17.23 26.06
N LEU A 224 5.25 16.13 26.78
CA LEU A 224 4.41 15.01 26.37
C LEU A 224 3.26 14.85 27.34
N GLN A 225 2.07 14.62 26.81
CA GLN A 225 0.94 14.09 27.56
C GLN A 225 0.42 12.83 26.87
N ALA A 226 0.29 11.75 27.64
CA ALA A 226 -0.08 10.42 27.18
C ALA A 226 -1.36 9.96 27.90
N LYS A 227 -2.49 9.99 27.19
CA LYS A 227 -3.80 9.64 27.75
C LYS A 227 -4.35 8.34 27.19
N ARG A 228 -4.32 7.28 28.02
CA ARG A 228 -5.02 6.01 27.72
C ARG A 228 -6.53 6.25 27.77
N TRP A 229 -7.21 6.07 26.64
CA TRP A 229 -8.59 6.48 26.44
C TRP A 229 -9.32 5.53 25.48
N GLU A 230 -10.56 5.15 25.80
CA GLU A 230 -11.40 4.32 24.92
C GLU A 230 -12.19 5.13 23.90
N GLY A 231 -12.57 6.36 24.26
CA GLY A 231 -13.45 7.21 23.45
C GLY A 231 -12.72 8.32 22.69
N SER A 232 -13.42 9.43 22.50
CA SER A 232 -12.84 10.63 21.91
C SER A 232 -12.31 11.59 22.98
N VAL A 233 -11.16 12.19 22.72
CA VAL A 233 -10.56 13.29 23.47
C VAL A 233 -11.13 14.60 22.96
N GLY A 234 -11.77 15.36 23.87
CA GLY A 234 -12.39 16.65 23.56
C GLY A 234 -11.46 17.84 23.76
N GLU A 235 -11.95 19.03 23.39
CA GLU A 235 -11.21 20.30 23.49
C GLU A 235 -10.76 20.64 24.93
N GLY A 236 -11.50 20.23 25.97
CA GLY A 236 -11.13 20.50 27.37
C GLY A 236 -9.72 20.02 27.70
N GLU A 237 -9.41 18.79 27.31
CA GLU A 237 -8.10 18.15 27.54
C GLU A 237 -6.96 18.91 26.87
N ILE A 238 -7.19 19.42 25.66
CA ILE A 238 -6.20 20.21 24.93
C ILE A 238 -5.99 21.59 25.59
N ARG A 239 -7.05 22.19 26.16
CA ARG A 239 -6.94 23.44 26.92
C ARG A 239 -6.18 23.23 28.24
N ASP A 240 -6.45 22.14 28.93
CA ASP A 240 -5.74 21.80 30.17
C ASP A 240 -4.25 21.56 29.88
N PHE A 241 -3.93 20.84 28.80
CA PHE A 241 -2.54 20.66 28.36
C PHE A 241 -1.84 21.98 28.06
N LYS A 242 -2.50 22.92 27.38
CA LYS A 242 -1.95 24.27 27.15
C LYS A 242 -1.65 24.99 28.46
N GLY A 243 -2.56 24.92 29.43
CA GLY A 243 -2.34 25.49 30.76
C GLY A 243 -1.13 24.87 31.46
N ALA A 244 -0.92 23.56 31.29
CA ALA A 244 0.27 22.87 31.80
C ALA A 244 1.56 23.35 31.11
N LEU A 245 1.54 23.52 29.77
CA LEU A 245 2.66 24.09 29.02
C LEU A 245 3.00 25.50 29.50
N ASP A 246 2.00 26.35 29.70
CA ASP A 246 2.15 27.72 30.23
C ASP A 246 2.82 27.74 31.60
N ALA A 247 2.35 26.89 32.51
CA ALA A 247 2.92 26.78 33.85
C ALA A 247 4.40 26.38 33.85
N LYS A 248 4.85 25.71 32.79
CA LYS A 248 6.24 25.28 32.59
C LYS A 248 7.05 26.24 31.71
N GLY A 249 6.44 27.30 31.16
CA GLY A 249 7.08 28.20 30.18
C GLY A 249 7.43 27.50 28.86
N ALA A 250 6.68 26.46 28.50
CA ALA A 250 6.92 25.64 27.32
C ALA A 250 6.02 26.04 26.15
N HIS A 251 6.55 25.92 24.92
CA HIS A 251 5.83 26.29 23.70
C HIS A 251 5.59 25.11 22.74
N LYS A 252 6.20 23.94 22.99
CA LYS A 252 6.08 22.75 22.15
C LYS A 252 5.54 21.59 22.97
N GLY A 253 4.54 20.89 22.44
CA GLY A 253 3.99 19.72 23.09
C GLY A 253 3.47 18.67 22.11
N VAL A 254 3.45 17.43 22.55
CA VAL A 254 2.79 16.33 21.85
C VAL A 254 1.75 15.73 22.79
N PHE A 255 0.51 15.65 22.32
CA PHE A 255 -0.57 14.96 23.02
C PHE A 255 -0.84 13.64 22.32
N ILE A 256 -0.65 12.53 23.04
CA ILE A 256 -0.81 11.17 22.53
C ILE A 256 -2.00 10.51 23.23
N THR A 257 -2.85 9.82 22.48
CA THR A 257 -3.97 9.05 23.01
C THR A 257 -4.14 7.71 22.29
N THR A 258 -4.65 6.70 22.98
CA THR A 258 -5.10 5.43 22.35
C THR A 258 -6.47 5.57 21.67
N GLY A 259 -7.18 6.67 21.92
CA GLY A 259 -8.50 6.97 21.36
C GLY A 259 -8.41 7.82 20.09
N ARG A 260 -9.43 8.67 19.87
CA ARG A 260 -9.48 9.62 18.74
C ARG A 260 -9.63 11.05 19.25
N PHE A 261 -9.29 12.06 18.45
CA PHE A 261 -9.60 13.46 18.78
C PHE A 261 -10.92 13.90 18.16
N THR A 262 -11.67 14.74 18.87
CA THR A 262 -12.81 15.45 18.25
C THR A 262 -12.30 16.57 17.34
N ASN A 263 -13.12 17.00 16.38
CA ASN A 263 -12.80 18.16 15.54
C ASN A 263 -12.50 19.41 16.38
N SER A 264 -13.24 19.62 17.48
CA SER A 264 -12.98 20.73 18.41
C SER A 264 -11.61 20.63 19.10
N ALA A 265 -11.14 19.42 19.45
CA ALA A 265 -9.80 19.23 20.01
C ALA A 265 -8.70 19.55 18.98
N ILE A 266 -8.88 19.12 17.73
CA ILE A 266 -7.95 19.41 16.62
C ILE A 266 -7.90 20.91 16.33
N GLU A 267 -9.06 21.57 16.28
CA GLU A 267 -9.13 23.02 16.12
C GLU A 267 -8.47 23.76 17.29
N ALA A 268 -8.68 23.30 18.52
CA ALA A 268 -8.07 23.89 19.70
C ALA A 268 -6.53 23.79 19.63
N ALA A 269 -5.97 22.65 19.22
CA ALA A 269 -4.51 22.50 19.07
C ALA A 269 -3.95 23.42 17.98
N SER A 270 -4.61 23.49 16.82
CA SER A 270 -4.12 24.22 15.63
C SER A 270 -4.28 25.74 15.71
N LYS A 271 -5.32 26.26 16.38
CA LYS A 271 -5.59 27.72 16.46
C LYS A 271 -4.69 28.47 17.44
N SER A 272 -3.77 27.80 18.14
CA SER A 272 -2.87 28.49 19.06
C SER A 272 -1.72 29.20 18.33
N ARG A 273 -1.57 30.51 18.54
CA ARG A 273 -0.39 31.25 18.05
C ARG A 273 0.83 31.09 18.95
N SER A 274 0.62 30.74 20.22
CA SER A 274 1.66 30.71 21.26
C SER A 274 2.22 29.32 21.54
N TYR A 275 1.55 28.25 21.08
CA TYR A 275 2.00 26.85 21.26
C TYR A 275 1.96 26.10 19.94
N ARG A 276 2.92 25.19 19.76
CA ARG A 276 2.90 24.16 18.72
C ARG A 276 2.57 22.82 19.37
N ILE A 277 1.32 22.39 19.24
CA ILE A 277 0.84 21.12 19.79
C ILE A 277 0.61 20.15 18.64
N VAL A 278 1.28 19.00 18.68
CA VAL A 278 1.05 17.87 17.78
C VAL A 278 0.11 16.89 18.46
N LEU A 279 -0.90 16.41 17.72
CA LEU A 279 -1.84 15.41 18.19
C LEU A 279 -1.52 14.06 17.54
N ILE A 280 -1.39 13.01 18.35
CA ILE A 280 -1.18 11.63 17.89
C ILE A 280 -2.30 10.77 18.46
N ASP A 281 -3.21 10.32 17.60
CA ASP A 281 -4.30 9.43 17.98
C ASP A 281 -3.89 7.96 17.91
N GLY A 282 -4.80 7.04 18.28
CA GLY A 282 -4.48 5.62 18.32
C GLY A 282 -4.04 5.06 16.96
N ALA A 283 -4.69 5.46 15.87
CA ALA A 283 -4.29 4.99 14.55
C ALA A 283 -2.87 5.44 14.19
N ARG A 284 -2.57 6.74 14.36
CA ARG A 284 -1.25 7.28 14.07
C ARG A 284 -0.18 6.73 15.02
N LEU A 285 -0.52 6.50 16.28
CA LEU A 285 0.38 5.88 17.26
C LEU A 285 0.83 4.50 16.81
N ALA A 286 -0.11 3.64 16.39
CA ALA A 286 0.20 2.29 15.92
C ALA A 286 1.05 2.30 14.65
N ASP A 287 0.72 3.17 13.68
CA ASP A 287 1.52 3.32 12.46
C ASP A 287 2.98 3.68 12.81
N LEU A 288 3.19 4.65 13.70
CA LEU A 288 4.52 5.05 14.15
C LEU A 288 5.25 3.94 14.89
N MET A 289 4.54 3.15 15.71
CA MET A 289 5.13 2.00 16.38
C MET A 289 5.60 0.94 15.39
N ILE A 290 4.82 0.67 14.34
CA ILE A 290 5.19 -0.30 13.30
C ILE A 290 6.36 0.24 12.47
N GLU A 291 6.27 1.50 12.01
CA GLU A 291 7.31 2.16 11.21
C GLU A 291 8.68 2.18 11.90
N HIS A 292 8.68 2.31 13.22
CA HIS A 292 9.89 2.35 14.04
C HIS A 292 10.17 1.03 14.77
N ASP A 293 9.56 -0.09 14.39
CA ASP A 293 9.79 -1.42 15.00
C ASP A 293 9.60 -1.48 16.53
N LEU A 294 8.73 -0.66 17.12
CA LEU A 294 8.49 -0.62 18.57
C LEU A 294 7.31 -1.52 18.94
N GLY A 295 7.56 -2.54 19.76
CA GLY A 295 6.51 -3.47 20.18
C GLY A 295 6.06 -4.46 19.10
N VAL A 296 6.76 -4.50 17.97
CA VAL A 296 6.55 -5.43 16.86
C VAL A 296 7.86 -6.11 16.47
N ALA A 297 7.77 -7.20 15.70
CA ALA A 297 8.93 -7.92 15.19
C ALA A 297 8.68 -8.42 13.77
N VAL A 298 9.73 -8.39 12.94
CA VAL A 298 9.70 -8.96 11.58
C VAL A 298 9.68 -10.48 11.68
N THR A 299 8.61 -11.11 11.18
CA THR A 299 8.45 -12.57 11.19
C THR A 299 8.94 -13.24 9.91
N ALA A 300 8.87 -12.54 8.76
CA ALA A 300 9.30 -13.06 7.46
C ALA A 300 9.63 -11.92 6.48
N THR A 301 10.44 -12.22 5.46
CA THR A 301 10.76 -11.31 4.35
C THR A 301 10.52 -12.03 3.02
N TYR A 302 9.74 -11.43 2.13
CA TYR A 302 9.42 -11.98 0.82
C TYR A 302 10.07 -11.14 -0.30
N GLN A 303 10.60 -11.79 -1.33
CA GLN A 303 11.22 -11.13 -2.49
C GLN A 303 10.43 -11.40 -3.76
N LEU A 304 9.96 -10.34 -4.42
CA LEU A 304 9.34 -10.43 -5.74
C LEU A 304 10.41 -10.24 -6.83
N LYS A 305 10.62 -11.27 -7.66
CA LYS A 305 11.62 -11.25 -8.73
C LYS A 305 10.96 -11.02 -10.09
N ARG A 306 11.68 -10.33 -10.99
CA ARG A 306 11.31 -10.14 -12.39
C ARG A 306 12.48 -10.54 -13.29
N ILE A 307 12.18 -10.88 -14.54
CA ILE A 307 13.23 -11.11 -15.55
C ILE A 307 14.00 -9.81 -15.75
N ASP A 308 15.32 -9.89 -15.63
CA ASP A 308 16.23 -8.84 -16.05
C ASP A 308 16.33 -8.86 -17.58
N SER A 309 15.68 -7.90 -18.24
CA SER A 309 15.64 -7.89 -19.72
C SER A 309 17.00 -7.56 -20.33
N ASP A 310 17.86 -6.83 -19.61
CA ASP A 310 19.17 -6.39 -20.09
C ASP A 310 20.17 -7.56 -20.05
N PHE A 311 20.02 -8.47 -19.08
CA PHE A 311 20.80 -9.72 -19.06
C PHE A 311 20.53 -10.62 -20.27
N PHE A 312 19.31 -10.59 -20.81
CA PHE A 312 18.88 -11.45 -21.93
C PHE A 312 18.81 -10.71 -23.28
N SER A 313 19.28 -9.47 -23.38
CA SER A 313 19.53 -8.84 -24.68
C SER A 313 20.83 -9.41 -25.25
N GLU A 314 20.73 -10.15 -26.36
CA GLU A 314 21.88 -10.50 -27.21
C GLU A 314 22.32 -9.22 -27.94
N ASP A 315 23.58 -8.80 -27.79
CA ASP A 315 24.22 -7.82 -28.68
C ASP A 315 24.30 -8.34 -30.13
#